data_AF-A0A7X0PLD7-F1
#
_entry.id   AF-A0A7X0PLD7-F1
#
_cell.length_a   1.000
_cell.length_b   1.000
_cell.length_c   1.000
_cell.angle_alpha   90.00
_cell.angle_beta   90.00
_cell.angle_gamma   90.00
#
_symmetry.space_group_name_H-M   'P 1'
#
loop_
_entity.id
_entity.type
_entity.pdbx_description
1 polymer ?
#
loop_
_entity_poly.entity_id
_entity_poly.type
_entity_poly.pdbx_seq_one_letter_code
_entity_poly.pdbx_strand_id
1 'polypeptide(L)'
;MTRTSTAPPQDVFQIGTTSFSFSADSKVVFEDGGMRFDFKANPVPARGTLREEALRAWDGTPAPHLWSSGLFHFDDRAGEPHRVFSYPNTDPGSPFHLYVQGVAYGLRFFGQVELAPDRIALRGVLRQEHHDDAEGTPLHLVRHFPRGEVRPRPRDFHSLDAAQAVPAGTVRHLTLRQQWRPETPKTDRFPEEVLAFTAIESLILDYASTDHARFTELPEAIGTLQQLTRLDLSNTSVRHLPDAIGQLSQLRHLAMSPGMLTSVSEQIAQLPHLERLDLAYNQLTSLPEAIGHMPSLKALNLSGNAFTSLPASIDRIENLQVDVRYLPLFRDMRYRPEIEVTTSAEPFLARSSPAHAALLHDGLARHGLLDHEPLLLRHARQALRWRTTDPDAPPVLGGTRFGGAPDLPPGLPYPTTDGKPWHFYAQLDLDAIAGLQSWLPRTGRLYFFAESQDPSDGVRVLHDTSPRASLAPHTWGPEVDSVDDIDVSRAYKGYRAVVDATVSLPILYNGHDRYTGEDAGLMEIYGDDALSDTYAELADELAFSPDNQHGVHLQNAFVFTQHESPEEQSVALQRGSPGEWVVLLRLGSDQHPGFEFWDAGTLTFTIHRKDLALGDFSRVLGFIES
;
A
#
# COMPACT_ATOMS: atom_id res chain seq x y z
N MET A 1 -61.43 -11.49 -35.86
CA MET A 1 -60.45 -10.51 -36.40
C MET A 1 -60.47 -9.27 -35.53
N THR A 2 -59.53 -9.22 -34.59
CA THR A 2 -59.26 -8.14 -33.64
C THR A 2 -58.63 -6.95 -34.37
N ARG A 3 -59.31 -5.80 -34.39
CA ARG A 3 -58.69 -4.51 -34.76
C ARG A 3 -57.93 -4.00 -33.54
N THR A 4 -56.62 -4.28 -33.50
CA THR A 4 -55.67 -3.56 -32.65
C THR A 4 -55.63 -2.10 -33.11
N SER A 5 -56.13 -1.22 -32.26
CA SER A 5 -55.94 0.23 -32.35
C SER A 5 -54.47 0.55 -32.06
N THR A 6 -53.63 0.62 -33.08
CA THR A 6 -52.29 1.21 -32.97
C THR A 6 -52.41 2.72 -33.02
N ALA A 7 -52.62 3.36 -31.87
CA ALA A 7 -52.27 4.77 -31.73
C ALA A 7 -50.73 4.86 -31.71
N PRO A 8 -50.08 5.71 -32.53
CA PRO A 8 -48.64 5.93 -32.41
C PRO A 8 -48.33 6.62 -31.07
N PRO A 9 -47.19 6.33 -30.42
CA PRO A 9 -46.89 6.86 -29.10
C PRO A 9 -46.73 8.40 -29.15
N GLN A 10 -47.25 9.07 -28.13
CA GLN A 10 -47.17 10.52 -27.91
C GLN A 10 -45.74 10.95 -27.52
N ASP A 11 -44.75 10.78 -28.40
CA ASP A 11 -43.36 11.18 -28.17
C ASP A 11 -43.06 12.62 -28.63
N VAL A 12 -44.10 13.44 -28.85
CA VAL A 12 -43.98 14.85 -29.28
C VAL A 12 -44.58 15.78 -28.22
N PHE A 13 -43.84 16.84 -27.87
CA PHE A 13 -44.26 17.89 -26.94
C PHE A 13 -44.00 19.29 -27.52
N GLN A 14 -44.48 20.34 -26.86
CA GLN A 14 -44.34 21.72 -27.35
C GLN A 14 -43.56 22.61 -26.37
N ILE A 15 -42.70 23.45 -26.95
CA ILE A 15 -42.09 24.60 -26.30
C ILE A 15 -42.50 25.84 -27.09
N GLY A 16 -43.34 26.68 -26.50
CA GLY A 16 -43.99 27.78 -27.22
C GLY A 16 -44.75 27.26 -28.44
N THR A 17 -44.36 27.69 -29.64
CA THR A 17 -44.96 27.27 -30.91
C THR A 17 -44.22 26.12 -31.61
N THR A 18 -43.08 25.67 -31.07
CA THR A 18 -42.23 24.66 -31.70
C THR A 18 -42.50 23.27 -31.12
N SER A 19 -42.71 22.29 -31.99
CA SER A 19 -42.86 20.88 -31.61
C SER A 19 -41.50 20.18 -31.53
N PHE A 20 -41.30 19.37 -30.50
CA PHE A 20 -40.10 18.56 -30.28
C PHE A 20 -40.47 17.10 -30.10
N SER A 21 -39.67 16.19 -30.66
CA SER A 21 -39.75 14.76 -30.41
C SER A 21 -38.54 14.30 -29.61
N PHE A 22 -38.76 13.36 -28.71
CA PHE A 22 -37.67 12.80 -27.94
C PHE A 22 -36.66 12.03 -28.79
N SER A 23 -35.37 12.22 -28.50
CA SER A 23 -34.27 11.42 -29.03
C SER A 23 -34.25 10.03 -28.38
N ALA A 24 -33.75 9.04 -29.14
CA ALA A 24 -33.49 7.68 -28.66
C ALA A 24 -32.49 7.64 -27.48
N ASP A 25 -31.62 8.64 -27.35
CA ASP A 25 -30.64 8.74 -26.26
C ASP A 25 -31.21 9.26 -24.96
N SER A 26 -32.48 9.65 -24.94
CA SER A 26 -33.12 10.04 -23.68
C SER A 26 -33.35 8.81 -22.81
N LYS A 27 -33.01 8.90 -21.53
CA LYS A 27 -33.13 7.79 -20.60
C LYS A 27 -33.76 8.23 -19.30
N VAL A 28 -34.41 7.26 -18.67
CA VAL A 28 -34.96 7.37 -17.34
C VAL A 28 -34.32 6.27 -16.51
N VAL A 29 -33.62 6.64 -15.44
CA VAL A 29 -32.97 5.71 -14.52
C VAL A 29 -33.65 5.82 -13.17
N PHE A 30 -34.07 4.69 -12.61
CA PHE A 30 -34.64 4.62 -11.27
C PHE A 30 -33.50 4.41 -10.28
N GLU A 31 -33.34 5.34 -9.34
CA GLU A 31 -32.23 5.37 -8.37
C GLU A 31 -32.80 5.75 -6.99
N ASP A 32 -32.61 4.89 -5.98
CA ASP A 32 -32.95 5.04 -4.55
C ASP A 32 -34.00 6.11 -4.18
N GLY A 33 -35.28 5.73 -4.19
CA GLY A 33 -36.42 6.59 -3.86
C GLY A 33 -36.69 7.71 -4.86
N GLY A 34 -36.03 7.70 -6.02
CA GLY A 34 -36.18 8.71 -7.05
C GLY A 34 -36.00 8.22 -8.48
N MET A 35 -36.05 9.18 -9.39
CA MET A 35 -35.95 8.98 -10.81
C MET A 35 -35.05 10.07 -11.40
N ARG A 36 -33.96 9.64 -12.03
CA ARG A 36 -33.07 10.50 -12.80
C ARG A 36 -33.53 10.51 -14.25
N PHE A 37 -33.76 11.71 -14.76
CA PHE A 37 -34.19 11.92 -16.13
C PHE A 37 -33.07 12.56 -16.92
N ASP A 38 -32.66 11.91 -18.00
CA ASP A 38 -31.79 12.48 -19.02
C ASP A 38 -32.62 12.73 -20.27
N PHE A 39 -33.18 13.93 -20.39
CA PHE A 39 -34.05 14.32 -21.49
C PHE A 39 -33.25 14.86 -22.66
N LYS A 40 -33.41 14.29 -23.86
CA LYS A 40 -32.85 14.84 -25.10
C LYS A 40 -33.94 14.89 -26.17
N ALA A 41 -34.13 16.02 -26.83
CA ALA A 41 -35.20 16.17 -27.83
C ALA A 41 -34.75 17.00 -29.04
N ASN A 42 -35.29 16.65 -30.20
CA ASN A 42 -35.05 17.28 -31.49
C ASN A 42 -36.34 17.89 -32.02
N PRO A 43 -36.32 19.03 -32.74
CA PRO A 43 -37.49 19.66 -33.30
C PRO A 43 -38.12 18.76 -34.36
N VAL A 44 -39.45 18.68 -34.35
CA VAL A 44 -40.24 18.00 -35.37
C VAL A 44 -40.49 19.01 -36.48
N PRO A 45 -40.01 18.78 -37.71
CA PRO A 45 -40.38 19.64 -38.83
C PRO A 45 -41.90 19.61 -39.01
N ALA A 46 -42.52 20.77 -39.24
CA ALA A 46 -43.97 20.88 -39.42
C ALA A 46 -44.45 19.85 -40.46
N ARG A 47 -45.44 19.02 -40.12
CA ARG A 47 -45.98 17.99 -41.02
C ARG A 47 -46.51 18.63 -42.30
N GLY A 48 -45.73 18.50 -43.37
CA GLY A 48 -46.11 18.91 -44.72
C GLY A 48 -44.88 19.07 -45.59
N THR A 49 -44.52 18.00 -46.31
CA THR A 49 -43.38 17.86 -47.26
C THR A 49 -41.97 17.83 -46.66
N LEU A 50 -41.54 16.65 -46.21
CA LEU A 50 -40.12 16.30 -46.15
C LEU A 50 -39.83 15.38 -47.35
N ARG A 51 -39.21 15.92 -48.40
CA ARG A 51 -38.36 15.09 -49.25
C ARG A 51 -37.12 14.75 -48.43
N GLU A 52 -36.68 13.49 -48.46
CA GLU A 52 -35.44 12.98 -47.86
C GLU A 52 -34.18 13.80 -48.21
N GLU A 53 -34.27 14.70 -49.19
CA GLU A 53 -33.24 15.63 -49.63
C GLU A 53 -32.94 16.76 -48.61
N ALA A 54 -33.90 17.16 -47.76
CA ALA A 54 -33.68 18.22 -46.76
C ALA A 54 -32.80 17.78 -45.58
N LEU A 55 -32.64 16.47 -45.34
CA LEU A 55 -31.68 15.93 -44.37
C LEU A 55 -30.24 15.96 -44.89
N ARG A 56 -30.02 16.13 -46.20
CA ARG A 56 -28.69 16.31 -46.80
C ARG A 56 -28.25 17.77 -46.91
N ALA A 57 -29.16 18.73 -46.71
CA ALA A 57 -28.88 20.16 -46.69
C ALA A 57 -28.52 20.69 -45.29
N TRP A 58 -28.10 19.82 -44.39
CA TRP A 58 -27.54 20.23 -43.11
C TRP A 58 -26.10 20.71 -43.34
N ASP A 59 -25.91 22.02 -43.35
CA ASP A 59 -24.66 22.74 -43.61
C ASP A 59 -23.63 22.66 -42.45
N GLY A 60 -23.83 21.74 -41.50
CA GLY A 60 -23.01 21.63 -40.29
C GLY A 60 -23.46 22.53 -39.13
N THR A 61 -24.51 23.34 -39.27
CA THR A 61 -25.02 24.19 -38.18
C THR A 61 -26.06 23.42 -37.35
N PRO A 62 -25.85 23.09 -36.06
CA PRO A 62 -26.72 22.13 -35.36
C PRO A 62 -28.20 22.54 -35.38
N ALA A 63 -29.08 21.66 -35.85
CA ALA A 63 -30.51 21.78 -35.63
C ALA A 63 -30.77 22.00 -34.13
N PRO A 64 -31.82 22.79 -33.76
CA PRO A 64 -32.10 23.04 -32.36
C PRO A 64 -32.15 21.72 -31.59
N HIS A 65 -31.53 21.59 -30.44
CA HIS A 65 -31.73 20.40 -29.60
C HIS A 65 -31.80 20.81 -28.14
N LEU A 66 -32.68 20.13 -27.41
CA LEU A 66 -32.96 20.40 -26.01
C LEU A 66 -32.39 19.27 -25.15
N TRP A 67 -31.67 19.63 -24.09
CA TRP A 67 -31.25 18.68 -23.06
C TRP A 67 -31.52 19.21 -21.65
N SER A 68 -32.11 18.37 -20.78
CA SER A 68 -32.11 18.57 -19.32
C SER A 68 -31.74 17.27 -18.59
N SER A 69 -31.03 17.38 -17.46
CA SER A 69 -30.82 16.27 -16.52
C SER A 69 -31.28 16.66 -15.13
N GLY A 70 -31.99 15.77 -14.43
CA GLY A 70 -32.44 16.02 -13.07
C GLY A 70 -32.87 14.75 -12.34
N LEU A 71 -32.56 14.69 -11.05
CA LEU A 71 -33.01 13.63 -10.14
C LEU A 71 -34.15 14.17 -9.28
N PHE A 72 -35.29 13.49 -9.31
CA PHE A 72 -36.45 13.82 -8.47
C PHE A 72 -36.83 12.61 -7.61
N HIS A 73 -37.05 12.85 -6.32
CA HIS A 73 -37.48 11.80 -5.40
C HIS A 73 -39.01 11.66 -5.41
N PHE A 74 -39.54 10.47 -5.12
CA PHE A 74 -40.98 10.24 -5.01
C PHE A 74 -41.55 10.55 -3.62
N ASP A 75 -40.65 10.74 -2.65
CA ASP A 75 -40.95 11.02 -1.26
C ASP A 75 -40.12 12.24 -0.80
N ASP A 76 -40.59 12.96 0.22
CA ASP A 76 -39.82 14.04 0.85
C ASP A 76 -38.74 13.49 1.83
N ARG A 77 -38.01 14.38 2.51
CA ARG A 77 -36.99 13.97 3.49
C ARG A 77 -37.57 13.23 4.72
N ALA A 78 -38.87 13.33 4.95
CA ALA A 78 -39.58 12.61 6.01
C ALA A 78 -40.15 11.26 5.53
N GLY A 79 -40.01 10.93 4.24
CA GLY A 79 -40.54 9.71 3.62
C GLY A 79 -42.02 9.79 3.25
N GLU A 80 -42.60 10.99 3.22
CA GLU A 80 -43.97 11.19 2.78
C GLU A 80 -44.05 11.25 1.26
N PRO A 81 -44.96 10.49 0.60
CA PRO A 81 -45.04 10.43 -0.85
C PRO A 81 -45.40 11.78 -1.44
N HIS A 82 -44.43 12.38 -2.12
CA HIS A 82 -44.56 13.66 -2.80
C HIS A 82 -44.41 13.44 -4.31
N ARG A 83 -45.55 13.36 -4.99
CA ARG A 83 -45.59 13.09 -6.44
C ARG A 83 -45.70 14.34 -7.29
N VAL A 84 -45.90 15.51 -6.68
CA VAL A 84 -46.10 16.78 -7.39
C VAL A 84 -45.19 17.85 -6.80
N PHE A 85 -44.13 18.20 -7.52
CA PHE A 85 -43.20 19.25 -7.13
C PHE A 85 -43.63 20.57 -7.75
N SER A 86 -43.62 21.65 -6.96
CA SER A 86 -43.94 22.99 -7.43
C SER A 86 -42.70 23.88 -7.34
N TYR A 87 -42.30 24.44 -8.48
CA TYR A 87 -41.19 25.38 -8.63
C TYR A 87 -41.77 26.78 -8.83
N PRO A 88 -41.94 27.58 -7.76
CA PRO A 88 -42.51 28.92 -7.86
C PRO A 88 -41.56 29.85 -8.61
N ASN A 89 -42.06 31.01 -9.05
CA ASN A 89 -41.28 32.00 -9.81
C ASN A 89 -39.97 32.46 -9.14
N THR A 90 -39.80 32.22 -7.84
CA THR A 90 -38.62 32.59 -7.05
C THR A 90 -37.62 31.46 -6.83
N ASP A 91 -37.97 30.20 -7.16
CA ASP A 91 -37.13 29.02 -6.92
C ASP A 91 -37.25 28.04 -8.10
N PRO A 92 -36.39 28.18 -9.13
CA PRO A 92 -36.47 27.37 -10.34
C PRO A 92 -36.08 25.92 -10.12
N GLY A 93 -36.66 25.04 -10.95
CA GLY A 93 -36.23 23.65 -11.06
C GLY A 93 -34.95 23.45 -11.88
N SER A 94 -34.67 22.18 -12.16
CA SER A 94 -33.50 21.72 -12.93
C SER A 94 -33.31 22.49 -14.26
N PRO A 95 -32.05 22.76 -14.67
CA PRO A 95 -31.77 23.54 -15.87
C PRO A 95 -32.15 22.78 -17.15
N PHE A 96 -32.54 23.55 -18.17
CA PHE A 96 -32.74 23.14 -19.55
C PHE A 96 -31.71 23.84 -20.43
N HIS A 97 -31.06 23.10 -21.31
CA HIS A 97 -30.12 23.64 -22.29
C HIS A 97 -30.73 23.53 -23.67
N LEU A 98 -30.99 24.68 -24.30
CA LEU A 98 -31.43 24.76 -25.68
C LEU A 98 -30.25 25.19 -26.55
N TYR A 99 -29.80 24.32 -27.44
CA TYR A 99 -28.76 24.66 -28.41
C TYR A 99 -29.42 25.17 -29.68
N VAL A 100 -29.03 26.35 -30.16
CA VAL A 100 -29.49 26.91 -31.44
C VAL A 100 -28.27 27.48 -32.16
N GLN A 101 -28.03 27.02 -33.40
CA GLN A 101 -26.94 27.52 -34.25
C GLN A 101 -25.55 27.50 -33.57
N GLY A 102 -25.27 26.46 -32.77
CA GLY A 102 -23.98 26.31 -32.08
C GLY A 102 -23.86 27.08 -30.75
N VAL A 103 -24.89 27.82 -30.33
CA VAL A 103 -24.92 28.53 -29.04
C VAL A 103 -25.83 27.79 -28.05
N ALA A 104 -25.32 27.55 -26.84
CA ALA A 104 -26.07 26.94 -25.74
C ALA A 104 -26.79 28.02 -24.91
N TYR A 105 -28.12 27.95 -24.85
CA TYR A 105 -28.93 28.81 -23.98
C TYR A 105 -29.35 28.05 -22.73
N GLY A 106 -28.90 28.52 -21.56
CA GLY A 106 -29.35 28.02 -20.26
C GLY A 106 -30.71 28.60 -19.91
N LEU A 107 -31.70 27.73 -19.71
CA LEU A 107 -33.06 28.05 -19.32
C LEU A 107 -33.39 27.37 -17.98
N ARG A 108 -34.25 28.01 -17.20
CA ARG A 108 -34.78 27.51 -15.93
C ARG A 108 -36.26 27.20 -16.06
N PHE A 109 -36.70 26.10 -15.43
CA PHE A 109 -38.09 25.68 -15.40
C PHE A 109 -38.81 26.22 -14.17
N PHE A 110 -39.98 26.80 -14.38
CA PHE A 110 -40.90 27.25 -13.33
C PHE A 110 -42.27 26.64 -13.58
N GLY A 111 -42.86 25.98 -12.59
CA GLY A 111 -44.13 25.27 -12.75
C GLY A 111 -44.21 23.98 -11.94
N GLN A 112 -45.05 23.05 -12.40
CA GLN A 112 -45.31 21.78 -11.70
C GLN A 112 -44.67 20.59 -12.42
N VAL A 113 -44.07 19.71 -11.64
CA VAL A 113 -43.56 18.40 -12.06
C VAL A 113 -44.37 17.31 -11.37
N GLU A 114 -45.08 16.50 -12.13
CA GLU A 114 -45.79 15.31 -11.63
C GLU A 114 -44.99 14.05 -11.97
N LEU A 115 -44.67 13.25 -10.95
CA LEU A 115 -44.01 11.96 -11.08
C LEU A 115 -45.00 10.81 -10.89
N ALA A 116 -44.97 9.86 -11.82
CA ALA A 116 -45.65 8.57 -11.68
C ALA A 116 -44.69 7.41 -12.08
N PRO A 117 -44.97 6.16 -11.66
CA PRO A 117 -44.12 5.02 -11.98
C PRO A 117 -43.94 4.72 -13.48
N ASP A 118 -44.80 5.28 -14.34
CA ASP A 118 -44.87 5.06 -15.79
C ASP A 118 -44.84 6.36 -16.62
N ARG A 119 -44.79 7.52 -15.97
CA ARG A 119 -44.75 8.82 -16.66
C ARG A 119 -44.14 9.94 -15.82
N ILE A 120 -43.67 10.97 -16.50
CA ILE A 120 -43.40 12.30 -15.94
C ILE A 120 -44.19 13.35 -16.73
N ALA A 121 -44.74 14.33 -16.03
CA ALA A 121 -45.38 15.50 -16.65
C ALA A 121 -44.80 16.81 -16.10
N LEU A 122 -44.35 17.68 -17.00
CA LEU A 122 -43.90 19.05 -16.70
C LEU A 122 -44.93 20.03 -17.28
N ARG A 123 -45.40 20.95 -16.45
CA ARG A 123 -46.33 22.01 -16.83
C ARG A 123 -45.84 23.33 -16.28
N GLY A 124 -45.42 24.25 -17.14
CA GLY A 124 -44.82 25.50 -16.68
C GLY A 124 -44.28 26.37 -17.79
N VAL A 125 -43.24 27.13 -17.47
CA VAL A 125 -42.55 28.05 -18.37
C VAL A 125 -41.03 27.87 -18.26
N LEU A 126 -40.34 28.08 -19.38
CA LEU A 126 -38.88 28.17 -19.47
C LEU A 126 -38.46 29.63 -19.62
N ARG A 127 -37.48 30.08 -18.81
CA ARG A 127 -36.97 31.46 -18.81
C ARG A 127 -35.45 31.49 -18.60
N GLN A 128 -34.77 32.55 -19.06
CA GLN A 128 -33.36 32.76 -18.70
C GLN A 128 -33.24 33.33 -17.28
N GLU A 129 -32.23 32.90 -16.53
CA GLU A 129 -32.04 33.26 -15.12
C GLU A 129 -31.69 34.75 -14.89
N HIS A 130 -31.22 35.45 -15.93
CA HIS A 130 -30.69 36.81 -15.85
C HIS A 130 -31.41 37.86 -16.72
N HIS A 131 -32.59 37.53 -17.26
CA HIS A 131 -33.39 38.47 -18.04
C HIS A 131 -34.74 38.75 -17.37
N ASP A 132 -35.12 40.03 -17.30
CA ASP A 132 -36.37 40.56 -16.73
C ASP A 132 -37.66 40.15 -17.51
N ASP A 133 -37.57 39.11 -18.34
CA ASP A 133 -38.65 38.69 -19.23
C ASP A 133 -39.71 37.91 -18.43
N ALA A 134 -40.67 38.65 -17.87
CA ALA A 134 -41.68 38.15 -16.94
C ALA A 134 -42.61 37.08 -17.55
N GLU A 135 -42.67 36.95 -18.88
CA GLU A 135 -43.64 36.07 -19.55
C GLU A 135 -43.09 34.64 -19.77
N GLY A 136 -41.84 34.46 -20.20
CA GLY A 136 -41.25 33.13 -20.46
C GLY A 136 -41.93 32.30 -21.54
N THR A 137 -41.33 31.17 -21.92
CA THR A 137 -41.86 30.29 -22.96
C THR A 137 -42.63 29.11 -22.35
N PRO A 138 -43.93 28.91 -22.65
CA PRO A 138 -44.70 27.79 -22.12
C PRO A 138 -44.09 26.43 -22.49
N LEU A 139 -44.02 25.54 -21.51
CA LEU A 139 -43.63 24.14 -21.65
C LEU A 139 -44.77 23.24 -21.16
N HIS A 140 -45.28 22.40 -22.05
CA HIS A 140 -46.13 21.28 -21.68
C HIS A 140 -45.54 19.99 -22.23
N LEU A 141 -45.00 19.19 -21.33
CA LEU A 141 -44.29 17.96 -21.65
C LEU A 141 -44.88 16.82 -20.84
N VAL A 142 -45.21 15.72 -21.52
CA VAL A 142 -45.54 14.45 -20.88
C VAL A 142 -44.68 13.39 -21.55
N ARG A 143 -43.93 12.61 -20.76
CA ARG A 143 -43.18 11.48 -21.28
C ARG A 143 -43.56 10.21 -20.55
N HIS A 144 -43.94 9.21 -21.34
CA HIS A 144 -44.16 7.84 -20.87
C HIS A 144 -42.90 7.01 -21.01
N PHE A 145 -42.72 6.06 -20.11
CA PHE A 145 -41.61 5.10 -20.12
C PHE A 145 -42.10 3.74 -19.59
N PRO A 146 -41.38 2.64 -19.87
CA PRO A 146 -41.68 1.36 -19.24
C PRO A 146 -41.70 1.51 -17.72
N ARG A 147 -42.71 0.92 -17.07
CA ARG A 147 -42.88 1.00 -15.62
C ARG A 147 -41.61 0.46 -14.93
N GLY A 148 -40.97 1.29 -14.13
CA GLY A 148 -39.85 0.89 -13.28
C GLY A 148 -40.28 0.62 -11.84
N GLU A 149 -39.42 -0.04 -11.08
CA GLU A 149 -39.60 -0.28 -9.65
C GLU A 149 -39.01 0.90 -8.86
N VAL A 150 -39.86 1.64 -8.15
CA VAL A 150 -39.42 2.71 -7.22
C VAL A 150 -39.40 2.09 -5.82
N ARG A 151 -38.21 1.94 -5.24
CA ARG A 151 -38.08 1.56 -3.83
C ARG A 151 -38.10 2.83 -2.99
N PRO A 152 -39.07 3.02 -2.08
CA PRO A 152 -39.12 4.18 -1.20
C PRO A 152 -37.83 4.31 -0.40
N ARG A 153 -37.36 5.54 -0.16
CA ARG A 153 -36.24 5.72 0.76
C ARG A 153 -36.67 5.33 2.17
N PRO A 154 -35.85 4.59 2.91
CA PRO A 154 -36.16 4.37 4.31
C PRO A 154 -36.13 5.71 5.05
N ARG A 155 -37.15 5.95 5.88
CA ARG A 155 -37.24 7.16 6.70
C ARG A 155 -36.08 7.22 7.69
N ASP A 156 -35.39 8.35 7.73
CA ASP A 156 -34.36 8.62 8.74
C ASP A 156 -35.00 9.10 10.04
N PHE A 157 -34.75 8.36 11.12
CA PHE A 157 -35.19 8.74 12.46
C PHE A 157 -34.05 9.42 13.21
N HIS A 158 -34.36 10.53 13.89
CA HIS A 158 -33.39 11.33 14.64
C HIS A 158 -33.60 11.31 16.17
N SER A 159 -34.59 10.55 16.64
CA SER A 159 -34.86 10.35 18.06
C SER A 159 -35.51 8.99 18.30
N LEU A 160 -35.34 8.45 19.52
CA LEU A 160 -36.00 7.22 19.94
C LEU A 160 -37.52 7.37 19.94
N ASP A 161 -38.05 8.47 20.47
CA ASP A 161 -39.50 8.73 20.52
C ASP A 161 -40.14 8.65 19.13
N ALA A 162 -39.50 9.24 18.12
CA ALA A 162 -40.00 9.21 16.74
C ALA A 162 -39.95 7.80 16.14
N ALA A 163 -38.90 7.03 16.45
CA ALA A 163 -38.75 5.65 15.96
C ALA A 163 -39.73 4.68 16.66
N GLN A 164 -40.00 4.89 17.95
CA GLN A 164 -40.94 4.08 18.73
C GLN A 164 -42.40 4.36 18.39
N ALA A 165 -42.70 5.54 17.81
CA ALA A 165 -44.03 5.90 17.36
C ALA A 165 -44.49 5.14 16.11
N VAL A 166 -43.61 4.39 15.45
CA VAL A 166 -43.90 3.56 14.27
C VAL A 166 -43.63 2.07 14.55
N PRO A 167 -44.18 1.14 13.76
CA PRO A 167 -43.88 -0.28 13.93
C PRO A 167 -42.38 -0.56 13.76
N ALA A 168 -41.77 -1.28 14.71
CA ALA A 168 -40.32 -1.49 14.76
C ALA A 168 -39.69 -2.05 13.46
N GLY A 169 -40.40 -2.93 12.75
CA GLY A 169 -39.95 -3.48 11.46
C GLY A 169 -39.88 -2.48 10.30
N THR A 170 -40.34 -1.24 10.51
CA THR A 170 -40.26 -0.15 9.52
C THR A 170 -39.05 0.77 9.73
N VAL A 171 -38.42 0.72 10.90
CA VAL A 171 -37.26 1.54 11.24
C VAL A 171 -36.02 0.92 10.61
N ARG A 172 -35.50 1.57 9.55
CA ARG A 172 -34.28 1.15 8.86
C ARG A 172 -33.08 2.01 9.22
N HIS A 173 -33.25 3.31 9.42
CA HIS A 173 -32.16 4.22 9.75
C HIS A 173 -32.47 4.99 11.03
N LEU A 174 -31.57 4.92 12.02
CA LEU A 174 -31.69 5.64 13.27
C LEU A 174 -30.38 6.36 13.57
N THR A 175 -30.48 7.68 13.75
CA THR A 175 -29.36 8.55 14.10
C THR A 175 -29.67 9.31 15.37
N LEU A 176 -29.09 8.87 16.49
CA LEU A 176 -29.20 9.57 17.76
C LEU A 176 -28.00 10.51 17.89
N ARG A 177 -28.20 11.77 17.50
CA ARG A 177 -27.19 12.83 17.66
C ARG A 177 -27.51 13.70 18.87
N GLN A 178 -26.58 13.77 19.80
CA GLN A 178 -26.61 14.80 20.83
C GLN A 178 -25.62 15.89 20.48
N GLN A 179 -26.13 17.09 20.20
CA GLN A 179 -25.30 18.27 20.04
C GLN A 179 -24.78 18.75 21.39
N TRP A 180 -23.54 19.24 21.41
CA TRP A 180 -22.95 19.80 22.63
C TRP A 180 -23.71 21.05 23.07
N ARG A 181 -24.21 21.04 24.31
CA ARG A 181 -24.67 22.21 25.05
C ARG A 181 -24.24 22.06 26.51
N PRO A 182 -23.99 23.16 27.25
CA PRO A 182 -23.60 23.08 28.66
C PRO A 182 -24.56 22.27 29.54
N GLU A 183 -25.85 22.26 29.16
CA GLU A 183 -26.94 21.59 29.87
C GLU A 183 -27.19 20.14 29.38
N THR A 184 -26.43 19.64 28.38
CA THR A 184 -26.74 18.34 27.76
C THR A 184 -26.59 17.21 28.79
N PRO A 185 -27.65 16.40 29.01
CA PRO A 185 -27.59 15.32 29.98
C PRO A 185 -26.56 14.27 29.56
N LYS A 186 -25.78 13.78 30.53
CA LYS A 186 -24.90 12.63 30.31
C LYS A 186 -25.72 11.35 30.21
N THR A 187 -25.34 10.49 29.28
CA THR A 187 -25.95 9.18 29.03
C THR A 187 -25.05 8.10 29.59
N ASP A 188 -25.51 7.42 30.63
CA ASP A 188 -24.72 6.41 31.37
C ASP A 188 -24.96 4.97 30.90
N ARG A 189 -25.96 4.77 30.05
CA ARG A 189 -26.37 3.45 29.56
C ARG A 189 -26.54 3.49 28.06
N PHE A 190 -26.19 2.38 27.42
CA PHE A 190 -26.55 2.15 26.02
C PHE A 190 -28.09 2.21 25.87
N PRO A 191 -28.63 2.85 24.82
CA PRO A 191 -30.08 2.90 24.59
C PRO A 191 -30.60 1.54 24.10
N GLU A 192 -30.84 0.60 25.01
CA GLU A 192 -31.27 -0.77 24.71
C GLU A 192 -32.53 -0.84 23.84
N GLU A 193 -33.35 0.21 23.82
CA GLU A 193 -34.53 0.34 22.97
C GLU A 193 -34.20 0.20 21.49
N VAL A 194 -32.97 0.56 21.06
CA VAL A 194 -32.55 0.39 19.66
C VAL A 194 -32.51 -1.07 19.22
N LEU A 195 -32.33 -2.00 20.18
CA LEU A 195 -32.27 -3.44 19.91
C LEU A 195 -33.62 -4.01 19.48
N ALA A 196 -34.72 -3.29 19.71
CA ALA A 196 -36.05 -3.68 19.24
C ALA A 196 -36.23 -3.49 17.72
N PHE A 197 -35.40 -2.66 17.07
CA PHE A 197 -35.49 -2.35 15.64
C PHE A 197 -34.69 -3.36 14.80
N THR A 198 -35.11 -4.62 14.76
CA THR A 198 -34.35 -5.70 14.08
C THR A 198 -34.21 -5.54 12.56
N ALA A 199 -34.98 -4.62 11.95
CA ALA A 199 -34.91 -4.28 10.54
C ALA A 199 -33.90 -3.16 10.24
N ILE A 200 -33.21 -2.63 11.25
CA ILE A 200 -32.29 -1.51 11.10
C ILE A 200 -31.08 -1.86 10.21
N GLU A 201 -30.81 -0.98 9.26
CA GLU A 201 -29.72 -1.06 8.27
C GLU A 201 -28.62 -0.05 8.58
N SER A 202 -28.93 1.06 9.25
CA SER A 202 -27.98 2.09 9.66
C SER A 202 -28.27 2.60 11.07
N LEU A 203 -27.31 2.45 11.97
CA LEU A 203 -27.37 2.94 13.34
C LEU A 203 -26.20 3.89 13.59
N ILE A 204 -26.50 5.13 13.94
CA ILE A 204 -25.52 6.16 14.29
C ILE A 204 -25.81 6.66 15.69
N LEU A 205 -24.86 6.46 16.61
CA LEU A 205 -24.88 6.98 17.97
C LEU A 205 -23.72 7.96 18.11
N ASP A 206 -24.00 9.25 17.99
CA ASP A 206 -22.98 10.31 18.02
C ASP A 206 -23.32 11.29 19.14
N TYR A 207 -22.62 11.12 20.25
CA TYR A 207 -22.74 11.94 21.43
C TYR A 207 -21.60 12.93 21.44
N ALA A 208 -21.86 14.22 21.24
CA ALA A 208 -20.93 15.35 21.23
C ALA A 208 -19.47 15.16 21.73
N SER A 209 -19.27 14.47 22.86
CA SER A 209 -17.97 13.97 23.31
C SER A 209 -18.12 12.68 24.12
N THR A 210 -17.01 11.98 24.33
CA THR A 210 -16.91 10.80 25.20
C THR A 210 -17.42 11.07 26.63
N ASP A 211 -17.26 12.30 27.15
CA ASP A 211 -17.79 12.71 28.46
C ASP A 211 -19.33 12.71 28.56
N HIS A 212 -20.03 12.75 27.43
CA HIS A 212 -21.50 12.75 27.35
C HIS A 212 -22.09 11.35 27.18
N ALA A 213 -21.37 10.41 26.55
CA ALA A 213 -21.73 8.99 26.51
C ALA A 213 -20.80 8.18 27.40
N ARG A 214 -21.16 8.03 28.68
CA ARG A 214 -20.35 7.37 29.71
C ARG A 214 -20.53 5.85 29.77
N PHE A 215 -21.38 5.26 28.93
CA PHE A 215 -21.46 3.80 28.83
C PHE A 215 -20.16 3.26 28.20
N THR A 216 -19.57 2.25 28.84
CA THR A 216 -18.25 1.71 28.47
C THR A 216 -18.33 0.41 27.69
N GLU A 217 -19.51 -0.19 27.60
CA GLU A 217 -19.73 -1.50 27.00
C GLU A 217 -20.94 -1.45 26.06
N LEU A 218 -20.89 -2.25 25.00
CA LEU A 218 -22.04 -2.55 24.16
C LEU A 218 -22.63 -3.89 24.57
N PRO A 219 -23.97 -4.04 24.56
CA PRO A 219 -24.60 -5.31 24.87
C PRO A 219 -24.31 -6.37 23.79
N GLU A 220 -24.10 -7.62 24.18
CA GLU A 220 -24.00 -8.78 23.25
C GLU A 220 -25.22 -8.87 22.31
N ALA A 221 -26.38 -8.40 22.76
CA ALA A 221 -27.59 -8.34 21.96
C ALA A 221 -27.48 -7.45 20.70
N ILE A 222 -26.42 -6.65 20.54
CA ILE A 222 -26.15 -5.91 19.30
C ILE A 222 -26.05 -6.85 18.09
N GLY A 223 -25.56 -8.08 18.28
CA GLY A 223 -25.48 -9.10 17.24
C GLY A 223 -26.84 -9.54 16.68
N THR A 224 -27.96 -9.19 17.33
CA THR A 224 -29.30 -9.49 16.82
C THR A 224 -29.72 -8.61 15.64
N LEU A 225 -29.01 -7.49 15.39
CA LEU A 225 -29.28 -6.54 14.30
C LEU A 225 -28.71 -7.04 12.96
N GLN A 226 -29.21 -8.18 12.50
CA GLN A 226 -28.68 -8.92 11.34
C GLN A 226 -28.79 -8.17 9.99
N GLN A 227 -29.56 -7.09 9.91
CA GLN A 227 -29.69 -6.25 8.71
C GLN A 227 -28.73 -5.05 8.70
N LEU A 228 -27.95 -4.85 9.76
CA LEU A 228 -27.13 -3.66 9.94
C LEU A 228 -25.97 -3.65 8.92
N THR A 229 -25.95 -2.61 8.09
CA THR A 229 -24.90 -2.35 7.08
C THR A 229 -23.94 -1.25 7.52
N ARG A 230 -24.39 -0.35 8.39
CA ARG A 230 -23.59 0.74 8.95
C ARG A 230 -23.82 0.85 10.46
N LEU A 231 -22.71 0.82 11.21
CA LEU A 231 -22.68 1.09 12.63
C LEU A 231 -21.66 2.20 12.92
N ASP A 232 -22.13 3.29 13.51
CA ASP A 232 -21.28 4.41 13.91
C ASP A 232 -21.48 4.67 15.40
N LEU A 233 -20.41 4.48 16.16
CA LEU A 233 -20.33 4.66 17.61
C LEU A 233 -19.26 5.71 17.97
N SER A 234 -19.01 6.64 17.05
CA SER A 234 -18.07 7.73 17.24
C SER A 234 -18.46 8.61 18.43
N ASN A 235 -17.47 9.15 19.12
CA ASN A 235 -17.64 9.95 20.34
C ASN A 235 -18.32 9.21 21.52
N THR A 236 -18.15 7.89 21.61
CA THR A 236 -18.63 7.09 22.76
C THR A 236 -17.48 6.68 23.69
N SER A 237 -17.79 6.37 24.97
CA SER A 237 -16.81 5.83 25.92
C SER A 237 -16.62 4.31 25.86
N VAL A 238 -17.07 3.65 24.77
CA VAL A 238 -16.96 2.20 24.60
C VAL A 238 -15.49 1.78 24.61
N ARG A 239 -15.13 0.87 25.51
CA ARG A 239 -13.74 0.40 25.70
C ARG A 239 -13.42 -0.89 24.98
N HIS A 240 -14.43 -1.72 24.76
CA HIS A 240 -14.34 -3.04 24.14
C HIS A 240 -15.53 -3.29 23.21
N LEU A 241 -15.29 -3.94 22.08
CA LEU A 241 -16.34 -4.50 21.23
C LEU A 241 -16.75 -5.90 21.77
N PRO A 242 -18.06 -6.22 21.84
CA PRO A 242 -18.53 -7.54 22.23
C PRO A 242 -18.26 -8.56 21.13
N ASP A 243 -18.17 -9.85 21.47
CA ASP A 243 -17.90 -10.91 20.49
C ASP A 243 -19.04 -11.04 19.47
N ALA A 244 -20.27 -10.71 19.88
CA ALA A 244 -21.41 -10.64 18.97
C ALA A 244 -21.26 -9.64 17.82
N ILE A 245 -20.25 -8.74 17.82
CA ILE A 245 -19.97 -7.89 16.67
C ILE A 245 -19.72 -8.72 15.40
N GLY A 246 -19.09 -9.88 15.53
CA GLY A 246 -18.83 -10.80 14.42
C GLY A 246 -20.09 -11.42 13.80
N GLN A 247 -21.23 -11.31 14.47
CA GLN A 247 -22.51 -11.84 13.99
C GLN A 247 -23.21 -10.90 12.98
N LEU A 248 -22.75 -9.65 12.82
CA LEU A 248 -23.36 -8.66 11.94
C LEU A 248 -23.01 -8.93 10.46
N SER A 249 -23.59 -9.98 9.90
CA SER A 249 -23.24 -10.52 8.58
C SER A 249 -23.37 -9.53 7.41
N GLN A 250 -24.17 -8.48 7.54
CA GLN A 250 -24.37 -7.45 6.50
C GLN A 250 -23.53 -6.18 6.70
N LEU A 251 -22.73 -6.10 7.76
CA LEU A 251 -22.02 -4.89 8.13
C LEU A 251 -20.94 -4.56 7.10
N ARG A 252 -20.99 -3.34 6.56
CA ARG A 252 -20.04 -2.80 5.57
C ARG A 252 -19.17 -1.68 6.14
N HIS A 253 -19.72 -0.91 7.07
CA HIS A 253 -19.05 0.25 7.66
C HIS A 253 -19.18 0.21 9.18
N LEU A 254 -18.03 0.21 9.85
CA LEU A 254 -17.91 0.34 11.30
C LEU A 254 -17.02 1.53 11.63
N ALA A 255 -17.55 2.51 12.35
CA ALA A 255 -16.82 3.68 12.80
C ALA A 255 -16.90 3.82 14.33
N MET A 256 -15.76 4.05 14.95
CA MET A 256 -15.61 4.26 16.40
C MET A 256 -14.56 5.34 16.68
N SER A 257 -14.64 6.48 15.99
CA SER A 257 -13.57 7.50 15.96
C SER A 257 -14.13 8.92 16.12
N PRO A 258 -13.66 9.73 17.08
CA PRO A 258 -12.75 9.39 18.19
C PRO A 258 -13.48 8.62 19.30
N GLY A 259 -12.74 7.93 20.19
CA GLY A 259 -13.32 7.12 21.25
C GLY A 259 -12.35 6.76 22.39
N MET A 260 -12.73 5.76 23.19
CA MET A 260 -11.94 5.22 24.31
C MET A 260 -11.62 3.73 24.15
N LEU A 261 -11.62 3.24 22.91
CA LEU A 261 -11.43 1.83 22.60
C LEU A 261 -10.00 1.39 22.96
N THR A 262 -9.89 0.34 23.76
CA THR A 262 -8.59 -0.20 24.25
C THR A 262 -8.25 -1.55 23.62
N SER A 263 -9.25 -2.29 23.13
CA SER A 263 -9.05 -3.53 22.39
C SER A 263 -10.15 -3.77 21.36
N VAL A 264 -9.82 -4.56 20.34
CA VAL A 264 -10.74 -5.05 19.31
C VAL A 264 -10.86 -6.57 19.47
N SER A 265 -12.09 -7.08 19.53
CA SER A 265 -12.39 -8.52 19.60
C SER A 265 -11.92 -9.25 18.33
N GLU A 266 -11.41 -10.49 18.45
CA GLU A 266 -10.97 -11.31 17.30
C GLU A 266 -12.12 -11.59 16.32
N GLN A 267 -13.35 -11.59 16.83
CA GLN A 267 -14.57 -11.87 16.11
C GLN A 267 -14.88 -10.80 15.07
N ILE A 268 -14.25 -9.61 15.12
CA ILE A 268 -14.36 -8.61 14.06
C ILE A 268 -13.96 -9.18 12.69
N ALA A 269 -13.03 -10.15 12.68
CA ALA A 269 -12.56 -10.77 11.45
C ALA A 269 -13.59 -11.70 10.78
N GLN A 270 -14.68 -12.02 11.49
CA GLN A 270 -15.77 -12.85 10.97
C GLN A 270 -16.76 -12.06 10.09
N LEU A 271 -16.64 -10.74 10.03
CA LEU A 271 -17.51 -9.87 9.23
C LEU A 271 -17.22 -10.05 7.73
N PRO A 272 -18.10 -10.72 6.96
CA PRO A 272 -17.78 -11.13 5.59
C PRO A 272 -17.81 -9.97 4.59
N HIS A 273 -18.47 -8.86 4.94
CA HIS A 273 -18.75 -7.74 4.05
C HIS A 273 -18.21 -6.40 4.55
N LEU A 274 -17.42 -6.39 5.64
CA LEU A 274 -16.89 -5.14 6.18
C LEU A 274 -15.87 -4.55 5.21
N GLU A 275 -16.16 -3.37 4.66
CA GLU A 275 -15.34 -2.68 3.67
C GLU A 275 -14.50 -1.56 4.29
N ARG A 276 -15.04 -0.89 5.32
CA ARG A 276 -14.40 0.24 5.99
C ARG A 276 -14.46 0.09 7.50
N LEU A 277 -13.31 0.21 8.14
CA LEU A 277 -13.15 0.18 9.59
C LEU A 277 -12.38 1.42 10.03
N ASP A 278 -13.04 2.31 10.76
CA ASP A 278 -12.43 3.52 11.32
C ASP A 278 -12.30 3.41 12.85
N LEU A 279 -11.06 3.29 13.31
CA LEU A 279 -10.67 3.17 14.70
C LEU A 279 -9.70 4.29 15.12
N ALA A 280 -9.66 5.40 14.37
CA ALA A 280 -8.75 6.49 14.68
C ALA A 280 -9.07 7.15 16.04
N TYR A 281 -8.04 7.78 16.63
CA TYR A 281 -8.11 8.52 17.88
C TYR A 281 -8.74 7.71 19.03
N ASN A 282 -8.19 6.51 19.25
CA ASN A 282 -8.52 5.61 20.35
C ASN A 282 -7.27 5.30 21.20
N GLN A 283 -7.34 4.30 22.07
CA GLN A 283 -6.26 3.87 22.97
C GLN A 283 -5.75 2.47 22.63
N LEU A 284 -5.78 2.08 21.35
CA LEU A 284 -5.33 0.76 20.90
C LEU A 284 -3.80 0.65 20.96
N THR A 285 -3.32 -0.44 21.54
CA THR A 285 -1.89 -0.80 21.57
C THR A 285 -1.54 -1.96 20.63
N SER A 286 -2.53 -2.75 20.22
CA SER A 286 -2.40 -3.89 19.31
C SER A 286 -3.72 -4.15 18.57
N LEU A 287 -3.68 -4.99 17.53
CA LEU A 287 -4.84 -5.51 16.79
C LEU A 287 -4.78 -7.04 16.74
N PRO A 288 -5.93 -7.73 16.60
CA PRO A 288 -5.94 -9.17 16.38
C PRO A 288 -5.32 -9.52 15.01
N GLU A 289 -4.56 -10.63 14.95
CA GLU A 289 -3.91 -11.11 13.71
C GLU A 289 -4.92 -11.42 12.59
N ALA A 290 -6.16 -11.69 12.95
CA ALA A 290 -7.21 -11.98 11.98
C ALA A 290 -7.67 -10.74 11.18
N ILE A 291 -7.31 -9.50 11.58
CA ILE A 291 -7.79 -8.27 10.92
C ILE A 291 -7.31 -8.16 9.46
N GLY A 292 -6.08 -8.59 9.16
CA GLY A 292 -5.55 -8.60 7.81
C GLY A 292 -6.07 -9.74 6.94
N HIS A 293 -6.88 -10.64 7.51
CA HIS A 293 -7.51 -11.76 6.81
C HIS A 293 -8.98 -11.48 6.46
N MET A 294 -9.47 -10.27 6.72
CA MET A 294 -10.85 -9.90 6.46
C MET A 294 -11.12 -9.85 4.95
N PRO A 295 -12.13 -10.59 4.45
CA PRO A 295 -12.27 -10.86 3.02
C PRO A 295 -12.65 -9.64 2.18
N SER A 296 -13.27 -8.63 2.79
CA SER A 296 -13.80 -7.45 2.10
C SER A 296 -13.18 -6.14 2.57
N LEU A 297 -12.24 -6.15 3.53
CA LEU A 297 -11.74 -4.93 4.17
C LEU A 297 -10.81 -4.17 3.22
N LYS A 298 -11.25 -2.98 2.81
CA LYS A 298 -10.53 -2.13 1.83
C LYS A 298 -9.88 -0.93 2.47
N ALA A 299 -10.47 -0.41 3.55
CA ALA A 299 -9.97 0.77 4.23
C ALA A 299 -9.94 0.57 5.75
N LEU A 300 -8.78 0.82 6.35
CA LEU A 300 -8.55 0.74 7.79
C LEU A 300 -7.88 2.03 8.27
N ASN A 301 -8.51 2.77 9.16
CA ASN A 301 -7.93 3.96 9.78
C ASN A 301 -7.59 3.71 11.25
N LEU A 302 -6.31 3.88 11.58
CA LEU A 302 -5.69 3.60 12.87
C LEU A 302 -4.95 4.81 13.45
N SER A 303 -5.03 5.96 12.79
CA SER A 303 -4.34 7.21 13.18
C SER A 303 -4.66 7.61 14.62
N GLY A 304 -3.73 8.23 15.34
CA GLY A 304 -3.97 8.72 16.71
C GLY A 304 -4.17 7.62 17.78
N ASN A 305 -3.68 6.41 17.56
CA ASN A 305 -3.59 5.33 18.58
C ASN A 305 -2.18 5.23 19.18
N ALA A 306 -1.93 4.22 20.04
CA ALA A 306 -0.67 4.01 20.78
C ALA A 306 -0.06 2.63 20.49
N PHE A 307 0.06 2.25 19.20
CA PHE A 307 0.53 0.92 18.81
C PHE A 307 1.97 0.64 19.23
N THR A 308 2.19 -0.52 19.85
CA THR A 308 3.53 -1.08 20.13
C THR A 308 3.91 -2.16 19.12
N SER A 309 2.93 -2.72 18.40
CA SER A 309 3.11 -3.72 17.35
C SER A 309 1.88 -3.72 16.43
N LEU A 310 2.08 -4.12 15.17
CA LEU A 310 1.00 -4.38 14.21
C LEU A 310 0.98 -5.87 13.84
N PRO A 311 -0.20 -6.45 13.55
CA PRO A 311 -0.29 -7.83 13.10
C PRO A 311 0.43 -8.03 11.76
N ALA A 312 0.98 -9.21 11.52
CA ALA A 312 1.78 -9.46 10.33
C ALA A 312 0.94 -9.35 9.05
N SER A 313 -0.34 -9.72 9.13
CA SER A 313 -1.30 -9.62 8.02
C SER A 313 -1.75 -8.20 7.67
N ILE A 314 -1.32 -7.16 8.40
CA ILE A 314 -1.77 -5.78 8.17
C ILE A 314 -1.40 -5.27 6.76
N ASP A 315 -0.35 -5.84 6.16
CA ASP A 315 0.13 -5.52 4.81
C ASP A 315 -0.87 -5.88 3.69
N ARG A 316 -1.87 -6.70 3.99
CA ARG A 316 -2.92 -7.10 3.05
C ARG A 316 -4.02 -6.05 2.86
N ILE A 317 -4.04 -5.00 3.67
CA ILE A 317 -5.07 -3.97 3.62
C ILE A 317 -4.68 -2.87 2.62
N GLU A 318 -5.45 -2.72 1.54
CA GLU A 318 -5.15 -1.80 0.43
C GLU A 318 -5.00 -0.34 0.86
N ASN A 319 -5.94 0.18 1.67
CA ASN A 319 -5.96 1.58 2.11
C ASN A 319 -5.83 1.66 3.63
N LEU A 320 -4.60 1.56 4.10
CA LEU A 320 -4.26 1.65 5.51
C LEU A 320 -3.77 3.05 5.90
N GLN A 321 -4.42 3.66 6.89
CA GLN A 321 -3.99 4.94 7.46
C GLN A 321 -3.48 4.72 8.88
N VAL A 322 -2.21 5.07 9.11
CA VAL A 322 -1.51 5.03 10.39
C VAL A 322 -0.70 6.30 10.57
N ASP A 323 -0.39 6.67 11.81
CA ASP A 323 0.54 7.76 12.05
C ASP A 323 1.93 7.41 11.52
N VAL A 324 2.63 8.39 10.92
CA VAL A 324 3.98 8.25 10.35
C VAL A 324 4.99 7.67 11.36
N ARG A 325 4.83 7.98 12.66
CA ARG A 325 5.67 7.43 13.74
C ARG A 325 5.63 5.90 13.87
N TYR A 326 4.64 5.24 13.28
CA TYR A 326 4.50 3.78 13.30
C TYR A 326 5.06 3.10 12.03
N LEU A 327 5.58 3.85 11.05
CA LEU A 327 6.27 3.28 9.88
C LEU A 327 7.40 2.29 10.23
N PRO A 328 8.18 2.45 11.33
CA PRO A 328 9.13 1.43 11.74
C PRO A 328 8.48 0.08 12.11
N LEU A 329 7.26 0.09 12.66
CA LEU A 329 6.51 -1.14 12.97
C LEU A 329 6.03 -1.85 11.70
N PHE A 330 5.86 -1.13 10.58
CA PHE A 330 5.64 -1.74 9.26
C PHE A 330 6.90 -2.41 8.71
N ARG A 331 8.08 -1.85 9.01
CA ARG A 331 9.35 -2.44 8.60
C ARG A 331 9.68 -3.69 9.44
N ASP A 332 9.14 -3.81 10.65
CA ASP A 332 9.31 -4.95 11.55
C ASP A 332 8.37 -6.15 11.25
N MET A 333 8.04 -6.36 9.97
CA MET A 333 7.47 -7.61 9.46
C MET A 333 8.55 -8.69 9.53
N ARG A 334 8.75 -9.27 10.71
CA ARG A 334 9.89 -10.16 11.02
C ARG A 334 10.17 -11.19 9.93
N TYR A 335 11.42 -11.24 9.49
CA TYR A 335 11.98 -12.37 8.77
C TYR A 335 11.79 -13.66 9.60
N ARG A 336 11.16 -14.69 9.00
CA ARG A 336 10.88 -15.99 9.65
C ARG A 336 11.62 -17.13 8.94
N PRO A 337 12.76 -17.60 9.47
CA PRO A 337 13.35 -18.86 9.03
C PRO A 337 12.42 -20.03 9.39
N GLU A 338 12.64 -21.20 8.78
CA GLU A 338 11.89 -22.43 9.13
C GLU A 338 12.11 -22.85 10.59
N ILE A 339 13.30 -22.56 11.11
CA ILE A 339 13.70 -22.85 12.48
C ILE A 339 14.01 -21.51 13.17
N GLU A 340 13.24 -21.15 14.19
CA GLU A 340 13.48 -19.90 14.91
C GLU A 340 14.73 -20.00 15.79
N VAL A 341 15.61 -19.01 15.66
CA VAL A 341 16.86 -18.92 16.43
C VAL A 341 17.06 -17.49 16.94
N THR A 342 17.55 -17.35 18.16
CA THR A 342 17.94 -16.06 18.73
C THR A 342 19.33 -15.68 18.25
N THR A 343 19.48 -14.46 17.77
CA THR A 343 20.75 -13.92 17.27
C THR A 343 21.15 -12.66 18.03
N SER A 344 22.41 -12.27 17.92
CA SER A 344 22.96 -11.03 18.49
C SER A 344 23.74 -10.28 17.43
N ALA A 345 23.74 -8.95 17.52
CA ALA A 345 24.56 -8.08 16.68
C ALA A 345 26.03 -8.08 17.10
N GLU A 346 26.31 -8.34 18.39
CA GLU A 346 27.65 -8.18 18.97
C GLU A 346 28.76 -8.90 18.18
N PRO A 347 28.60 -10.16 17.71
CA PRO A 347 29.65 -10.84 16.96
C PRO A 347 30.03 -10.17 15.64
N PHE A 348 29.24 -9.22 15.13
CA PHE A 348 29.49 -8.50 13.88
C PHE A 348 30.11 -7.12 14.11
N LEU A 349 30.18 -6.66 15.35
CA LEU A 349 30.60 -5.29 15.69
C LEU A 349 32.06 -5.26 16.12
N ALA A 350 32.76 -4.18 15.76
CA ALA A 350 34.18 -3.98 15.99
C ALA A 350 34.52 -4.00 17.48
N ARG A 351 33.64 -3.41 18.32
CA ARG A 351 33.80 -3.39 19.79
C ARG A 351 33.92 -4.77 20.44
N SER A 352 33.41 -5.81 19.80
CA SER A 352 33.46 -7.18 20.32
C SER A 352 34.78 -7.89 20.06
N SER A 353 35.69 -7.25 19.32
CA SER A 353 37.01 -7.77 19.01
C SER A 353 38.09 -6.75 19.38
N PRO A 354 38.96 -7.02 20.37
CA PRO A 354 40.04 -6.10 20.75
C PRO A 354 40.91 -5.65 19.58
N ALA A 355 41.19 -6.54 18.62
CA ALA A 355 41.96 -6.21 17.42
C ALA A 355 41.26 -5.18 16.53
N HIS A 356 39.94 -5.28 16.39
CA HIS A 356 39.14 -4.40 15.54
C HIS A 356 38.89 -3.04 16.22
N ALA A 357 38.60 -3.06 17.52
CA ALA A 357 38.52 -1.85 18.33
C ALA A 357 39.83 -1.05 18.29
N ALA A 358 40.99 -1.73 18.38
CA ALA A 358 42.30 -1.07 18.25
C ALA A 358 42.53 -0.47 16.85
N LEU A 359 42.17 -1.19 15.79
CA LEU A 359 42.25 -0.65 14.42
C LEU A 359 41.41 0.61 14.23
N LEU A 360 40.18 0.63 14.78
CA LEU A 360 39.33 1.81 14.77
C LEU A 360 39.95 2.96 15.55
N HIS A 361 40.39 2.70 16.80
CA HIS A 361 41.02 3.69 17.66
C HIS A 361 42.22 4.36 16.97
N ASP A 362 43.12 3.54 16.43
CA ASP A 362 44.34 4.01 15.78
C ASP A 362 44.02 4.83 14.52
N GLY A 363 43.02 4.43 13.73
CA GLY A 363 42.52 5.19 12.59
C GLY A 363 41.95 6.54 13.01
N LEU A 364 41.05 6.55 14.00
CA LEU A 364 40.46 7.78 14.53
C LEU A 364 41.54 8.72 15.10
N ALA A 365 42.57 8.19 15.75
CA ALA A 365 43.69 8.98 16.26
C ALA A 365 44.49 9.66 15.14
N ARG A 366 44.76 8.96 14.03
CA ARG A 366 45.47 9.53 12.86
C ARG A 366 44.68 10.65 12.20
N HIS A 367 43.35 10.52 12.17
CA HIS A 367 42.43 11.45 11.52
C HIS A 367 41.87 12.53 12.47
N GLY A 368 42.24 12.52 13.75
CA GLY A 368 41.74 13.51 14.72
C GLY A 368 40.26 13.35 15.09
N LEU A 369 39.70 12.15 14.97
CA LEU A 369 38.28 11.84 15.18
C LEU A 369 37.99 11.07 16.49
N LEU A 370 38.93 11.02 17.43
CA LEU A 370 38.80 10.24 18.68
C LEU A 370 37.57 10.61 19.52
N ASP A 371 37.11 11.85 19.47
CA ASP A 371 35.92 12.28 20.21
C ASP A 371 34.64 11.54 19.76
N HIS A 372 34.64 10.98 18.54
CA HIS A 372 33.53 10.22 17.96
C HIS A 372 33.63 8.71 18.20
N GLU A 373 34.73 8.23 18.79
CA GLU A 373 35.00 6.81 18.99
C GLU A 373 33.86 6.05 19.71
N PRO A 374 33.26 6.56 20.80
CA PRO A 374 32.19 5.85 21.49
C PRO A 374 30.95 5.64 20.61
N LEU A 375 30.60 6.62 19.77
CA LEU A 375 29.47 6.52 18.84
C LEU A 375 29.80 5.57 17.69
N LEU A 376 31.01 5.65 17.12
CA LEU A 376 31.40 4.78 16.02
C LEU A 376 31.54 3.32 16.46
N LEU A 377 32.04 3.03 17.67
CA LEU A 377 32.09 1.67 18.22
C LEU A 377 30.70 1.01 18.37
N ARG A 378 29.61 1.78 18.41
CA ARG A 378 28.24 1.25 18.45
C ARG A 378 27.83 0.61 17.11
N HIS A 379 28.40 1.06 16.00
CA HIS A 379 27.95 0.68 14.64
C HIS A 379 29.04 0.07 13.77
N ALA A 380 30.30 0.42 14.00
CA ALA A 380 31.44 -0.05 13.22
C ALA A 380 31.51 -1.58 13.25
N ARG A 381 31.73 -2.19 12.07
CA ARG A 381 31.73 -3.66 11.91
C ARG A 381 33.14 -4.23 11.98
N GLN A 382 33.27 -5.43 12.54
CA GLN A 382 34.48 -6.25 12.44
C GLN A 382 34.56 -6.90 11.05
N ALA A 383 35.13 -6.17 10.09
CA ALA A 383 35.14 -6.55 8.69
C ALA A 383 36.41 -7.33 8.34
N LEU A 384 36.34 -8.12 7.27
CA LEU A 384 37.52 -8.72 6.65
C LEU A 384 37.76 -8.09 5.29
N ARG A 385 39.03 -7.80 5.01
CA ARG A 385 39.48 -7.25 3.75
C ARG A 385 40.30 -8.27 2.99
N TRP A 386 39.90 -8.53 1.75
CA TRP A 386 40.56 -9.48 0.86
C TRP A 386 41.22 -8.75 -0.30
N ARG A 387 42.46 -9.13 -0.59
CA ARG A 387 43.22 -8.63 -1.74
C ARG A 387 43.73 -9.79 -2.53
N THR A 388 43.43 -9.80 -3.81
CA THR A 388 43.96 -10.75 -4.77
C THR A 388 45.46 -10.50 -4.99
N THR A 389 46.20 -11.57 -5.28
CA THR A 389 47.67 -11.56 -5.33
C THR A 389 48.16 -12.23 -6.61
N ASP A 390 48.82 -13.38 -6.50
CA ASP A 390 49.33 -14.11 -7.65
C ASP A 390 48.25 -15.02 -8.26
N PRO A 391 48.37 -15.35 -9.56
CA PRO A 391 47.55 -16.41 -10.16
C PRO A 391 47.60 -17.69 -9.33
N ASP A 392 46.46 -18.37 -9.17
CA ASP A 392 46.37 -19.61 -8.41
C ASP A 392 46.87 -20.82 -9.23
N ALA A 393 48.17 -20.79 -9.57
CA ALA A 393 48.83 -21.77 -10.41
C ALA A 393 50.22 -22.16 -9.85
N PRO A 394 50.41 -23.42 -9.35
CA PRO A 394 49.39 -24.47 -9.21
C PRO A 394 48.37 -24.13 -8.10
N PRO A 395 47.11 -24.58 -8.24
CA PRO A 395 46.06 -24.30 -7.26
C PRO A 395 46.29 -25.04 -5.93
N VAL A 396 46.01 -24.38 -4.82
CA VAL A 396 45.98 -25.01 -3.49
C VAL A 396 44.58 -25.56 -3.24
N LEU A 397 44.44 -26.88 -3.25
CA LEU A 397 43.15 -27.56 -3.08
C LEU A 397 42.46 -27.13 -1.77
N GLY A 398 41.23 -26.64 -1.87
CA GLY A 398 40.41 -26.15 -0.78
C GLY A 398 40.89 -24.84 -0.15
N GLY A 399 41.87 -24.15 -0.76
CA GLY A 399 42.32 -22.82 -0.33
C GLY A 399 41.43 -21.69 -0.84
N THR A 400 41.58 -20.50 -0.26
CA THR A 400 40.83 -19.32 -0.72
C THR A 400 41.30 -18.87 -2.11
N ARG A 401 40.35 -18.59 -3.00
CA ARG A 401 40.60 -17.99 -4.32
C ARG A 401 39.43 -17.14 -4.80
N PHE A 402 39.74 -16.19 -5.68
CA PHE A 402 38.77 -15.42 -6.46
C PHE A 402 38.96 -15.74 -7.94
N GLY A 403 37.88 -16.08 -8.63
CA GLY A 403 37.89 -16.65 -9.98
C GLY A 403 38.46 -18.07 -10.05
N GLY A 404 38.59 -18.60 -11.27
CA GLY A 404 39.08 -19.96 -11.53
C GLY A 404 38.02 -21.03 -11.29
N ALA A 405 38.45 -22.26 -11.01
CA ALA A 405 37.54 -23.38 -10.70
C ALA A 405 37.33 -23.55 -9.20
N PRO A 406 36.11 -23.83 -8.72
CA PRO A 406 35.90 -24.26 -7.34
C PRO A 406 36.44 -25.66 -7.10
N ASP A 407 36.88 -25.95 -5.88
CA ASP A 407 37.26 -27.29 -5.43
C ASP A 407 36.06 -27.94 -4.73
N LEU A 408 35.24 -28.70 -5.47
CA LEU A 408 34.00 -29.27 -4.94
C LEU A 408 34.22 -30.72 -4.41
N PRO A 409 33.57 -31.12 -3.32
CA PRO A 409 33.54 -32.52 -2.89
C PRO A 409 32.63 -33.37 -3.79
N PRO A 410 32.81 -34.70 -3.79
CA PRO A 410 31.92 -35.62 -4.47
C PRO A 410 30.47 -35.45 -4.02
N GLY A 411 29.57 -35.25 -5.00
CA GLY A 411 28.14 -35.15 -4.75
C GLY A 411 27.60 -33.76 -4.43
N LEU A 412 28.45 -32.74 -4.29
CA LEU A 412 27.99 -31.35 -4.23
C LEU A 412 27.78 -30.83 -5.66
N PRO A 413 26.54 -30.59 -6.11
CA PRO A 413 26.27 -30.20 -7.49
C PRO A 413 26.75 -28.77 -7.76
N TYR A 414 27.34 -28.57 -8.94
CA TYR A 414 27.61 -27.23 -9.46
C TYR A 414 26.28 -26.55 -9.82
N PRO A 415 26.03 -25.28 -9.46
CA PRO A 415 24.77 -24.61 -9.76
C PRO A 415 24.53 -24.42 -11.26
N THR A 416 23.32 -24.75 -11.72
CA THR A 416 22.91 -24.61 -13.13
C THR A 416 21.47 -24.10 -13.25
N THR A 417 21.16 -23.42 -14.36
CA THR A 417 19.81 -23.15 -14.84
C THR A 417 19.65 -23.78 -16.22
N ASP A 418 18.64 -24.62 -16.40
CA ASP A 418 18.39 -25.34 -17.66
C ASP A 418 19.62 -26.08 -18.22
N GLY A 419 20.49 -26.58 -17.32
CA GLY A 419 21.72 -27.28 -17.67
C GLY A 419 22.92 -26.38 -18.01
N LYS A 420 22.73 -25.06 -18.09
CA LYS A 420 23.82 -24.08 -18.23
C LYS A 420 24.43 -23.73 -16.86
N PRO A 421 25.76 -23.75 -16.70
CA PRO A 421 26.42 -23.41 -15.44
C PRO A 421 26.31 -21.94 -15.09
N TRP A 422 26.23 -21.68 -13.78
CA TRP A 422 26.35 -20.34 -13.22
C TRP A 422 27.81 -19.88 -13.15
N HIS A 423 28.03 -18.57 -13.06
CA HIS A 423 29.35 -17.99 -12.84
C HIS A 423 29.85 -18.31 -11.44
N PHE A 424 31.11 -18.72 -11.33
CA PHE A 424 31.80 -18.88 -10.06
C PHE A 424 32.70 -17.67 -9.79
N TYR A 425 32.54 -17.07 -8.61
CA TYR A 425 33.29 -15.88 -8.23
C TYR A 425 34.34 -16.13 -7.15
N ALA A 426 34.03 -16.89 -6.11
CA ALA A 426 34.95 -17.04 -4.99
C ALA A 426 34.76 -18.34 -4.23
N GLN A 427 35.86 -18.85 -3.67
CA GLN A 427 35.89 -19.91 -2.66
C GLN A 427 36.67 -19.39 -1.46
N LEU A 428 36.09 -19.48 -0.25
CA LEU A 428 36.72 -19.04 0.99
C LEU A 428 36.98 -20.22 1.92
N ASP A 429 38.23 -20.37 2.39
CA ASP A 429 38.65 -21.36 3.40
C ASP A 429 38.32 -20.83 4.81
N LEU A 430 37.24 -21.32 5.42
CA LEU A 430 36.75 -20.80 6.71
C LEU A 430 37.70 -21.12 7.87
N ASP A 431 38.38 -22.27 7.80
CA ASP A 431 39.39 -22.67 8.78
C ASP A 431 40.53 -21.63 8.85
N ALA A 432 40.92 -21.07 7.70
CA ALA A 432 42.01 -20.10 7.61
C ALA A 432 41.66 -18.73 8.20
N ILE A 433 40.38 -18.36 8.21
CA ILE A 433 39.90 -17.05 8.71
C ILE A 433 39.22 -17.11 10.07
N ALA A 434 39.05 -18.31 10.64
CA ALA A 434 38.46 -18.48 11.95
C ALA A 434 39.18 -17.64 13.03
N GLY A 435 40.48 -17.42 12.92
CA GLY A 435 41.22 -16.57 13.87
C GLY A 435 40.89 -15.08 13.79
N LEU A 436 40.29 -14.62 12.70
CA LEU A 436 40.07 -13.19 12.42
C LEU A 436 38.65 -12.72 12.68
N GLN A 437 37.69 -13.64 12.78
CA GLN A 437 36.27 -13.31 12.94
C GLN A 437 35.56 -14.34 13.84
N SER A 438 34.39 -13.99 14.38
CA SER A 438 33.56 -14.88 15.22
C SER A 438 32.16 -15.18 14.69
N TRP A 439 31.79 -14.66 13.52
CA TRP A 439 30.41 -14.63 13.01
C TRP A 439 30.12 -15.63 11.86
N LEU A 440 31.14 -16.16 11.18
CA LEU A 440 31.01 -17.29 10.23
C LEU A 440 31.21 -18.63 10.93
N PRO A 441 30.77 -19.74 10.30
CA PRO A 441 31.22 -21.08 10.68
C PRO A 441 32.75 -21.15 10.78
N ARG A 442 33.22 -21.93 11.77
CA ARG A 442 34.65 -21.98 12.14
C ARG A 442 35.49 -22.88 11.22
N THR A 443 34.83 -23.72 10.43
CA THR A 443 35.45 -24.74 9.58
C THR A 443 34.64 -24.89 8.31
N GLY A 444 35.26 -25.38 7.25
CA GLY A 444 34.60 -25.63 5.98
C GLY A 444 34.90 -24.56 4.94
N ARG A 445 34.05 -24.50 3.92
CA ARG A 445 34.26 -23.65 2.74
C ARG A 445 32.95 -23.02 2.30
N LEU A 446 33.03 -21.76 1.89
CA LEU A 446 31.95 -21.08 1.18
C LEU A 446 32.32 -20.94 -0.29
N TYR A 447 31.35 -21.19 -1.17
CA TYR A 447 31.48 -21.02 -2.62
C TYR A 447 30.41 -20.06 -3.11
N PHE A 448 30.79 -19.05 -3.88
CA PHE A 448 29.92 -17.95 -4.30
C PHE A 448 29.67 -18.03 -5.80
N PHE A 449 28.39 -18.09 -6.17
CA PHE A 449 27.94 -18.18 -7.56
C PHE A 449 26.85 -17.14 -7.85
N ALA A 450 26.80 -16.66 -9.09
CA ALA A 450 25.65 -15.93 -9.62
C ALA A 450 25.26 -16.49 -10.99
N GLU A 451 23.98 -16.49 -11.29
CA GLU A 451 23.44 -17.01 -12.55
C GLU A 451 23.96 -16.22 -13.75
N SER A 452 23.96 -14.89 -13.66
CA SER A 452 24.60 -13.97 -14.60
C SER A 452 25.06 -12.68 -13.88
N GLN A 453 25.41 -11.64 -14.65
CA GLN A 453 25.59 -10.27 -14.12
C GLN A 453 24.31 -9.39 -14.21
N ASP A 454 23.14 -9.97 -14.48
CA ASP A 454 21.86 -9.25 -14.45
C ASP A 454 21.39 -9.03 -13.00
N PRO A 455 20.98 -7.81 -12.61
CA PRO A 455 20.47 -7.53 -11.25
C PRO A 455 19.23 -8.33 -10.86
N SER A 456 18.48 -8.87 -11.82
CA SER A 456 17.28 -9.68 -11.56
C SER A 456 17.56 -11.17 -11.34
N ASP A 457 18.78 -11.61 -11.59
CA ASP A 457 19.19 -13.01 -11.58
C ASP A 457 19.61 -13.51 -10.19
N GLY A 458 19.53 -14.83 -10.00
CA GLY A 458 19.78 -15.46 -8.71
C GLY A 458 21.25 -15.53 -8.33
N VAL A 459 21.53 -15.51 -7.01
CA VAL A 459 22.81 -15.93 -6.44
C VAL A 459 22.69 -17.23 -5.66
N ARG A 460 23.81 -17.92 -5.51
CA ARG A 460 23.88 -19.13 -4.69
C ARG A 460 25.18 -19.15 -3.90
N VAL A 461 25.05 -19.39 -2.61
CA VAL A 461 26.20 -19.65 -1.73
C VAL A 461 26.08 -21.08 -1.21
N LEU A 462 27.12 -21.88 -1.48
CA LEU A 462 27.22 -23.24 -0.96
C LEU A 462 28.15 -23.26 0.24
N HIS A 463 27.79 -24.03 1.26
CA HIS A 463 28.62 -24.29 2.42
C HIS A 463 28.93 -25.79 2.50
N ASP A 464 30.22 -26.13 2.58
CA ASP A 464 30.69 -27.51 2.68
C ASP A 464 31.68 -27.68 3.83
N THR A 465 31.61 -28.81 4.52
CA THR A 465 32.51 -29.17 5.63
C THR A 465 33.34 -30.42 5.31
N SER A 466 33.33 -30.90 4.07
CA SER A 466 34.06 -32.08 3.66
C SER A 466 35.59 -31.90 3.86
N PRO A 467 36.32 -32.97 4.21
CA PRO A 467 37.77 -32.90 4.37
C PRO A 467 38.47 -32.43 3.10
N ARG A 468 39.55 -31.65 3.23
CA ARG A 468 40.33 -31.13 2.10
C ARG A 468 40.79 -32.23 1.13
N ALA A 469 41.04 -33.44 1.65
CA ALA A 469 41.46 -34.62 0.89
C ALA A 469 40.37 -35.22 -0.02
N SER A 470 39.09 -34.91 0.20
CA SER A 470 38.01 -35.37 -0.68
C SER A 470 37.69 -34.41 -1.81
N LEU A 471 38.27 -33.21 -1.83
CA LEU A 471 37.96 -32.20 -2.85
C LEU A 471 38.64 -32.53 -4.19
N ALA A 472 38.03 -32.07 -5.27
CA ALA A 472 38.65 -32.04 -6.58
C ALA A 472 38.32 -30.71 -7.28
N PRO A 473 39.26 -30.12 -8.06
CA PRO A 473 38.94 -28.98 -8.90
C PRO A 473 37.81 -29.34 -9.85
N HIS A 474 36.79 -28.50 -9.93
CA HIS A 474 35.71 -28.69 -10.88
C HIS A 474 36.25 -28.56 -12.31
N THR A 475 35.84 -29.49 -13.18
CA THR A 475 36.24 -29.50 -14.59
C THR A 475 35.01 -29.31 -15.46
N TRP A 476 34.99 -28.23 -16.22
CA TRP A 476 33.99 -28.04 -17.28
C TRP A 476 34.35 -28.87 -18.51
N GLY A 477 33.33 -29.20 -19.30
CA GLY A 477 33.54 -29.67 -20.67
C GLY A 477 34.17 -28.57 -21.55
N PRO A 478 34.58 -28.89 -22.79
CA PRO A 478 35.00 -27.86 -23.74
C PRO A 478 33.81 -26.95 -24.11
N GLU A 479 34.07 -25.64 -24.21
CA GLU A 479 33.12 -24.63 -24.75
C GLU A 479 31.75 -24.67 -24.04
N VAL A 480 31.76 -24.60 -22.71
CA VAL A 480 30.54 -24.56 -21.91
C VAL A 480 30.20 -23.10 -21.59
N ASP A 481 29.15 -22.61 -22.22
CA ASP A 481 28.66 -21.26 -22.00
C ASP A 481 27.69 -21.19 -20.80
N SER A 482 27.76 -20.09 -20.06
CA SER A 482 26.81 -19.71 -19.00
C SER A 482 25.42 -19.35 -19.55
N VAL A 483 24.53 -18.98 -18.64
CA VAL A 483 23.19 -18.46 -18.95
C VAL A 483 23.24 -17.26 -19.90
N ASP A 484 24.21 -16.36 -19.72
CA ASP A 484 24.47 -15.15 -20.52
C ASP A 484 25.49 -15.36 -21.66
N ASP A 485 25.70 -16.60 -22.10
CA ASP A 485 26.55 -16.97 -23.24
C ASP A 485 28.04 -16.59 -23.10
N ILE A 486 28.56 -16.62 -21.87
CA ILE A 486 29.97 -16.42 -21.53
C ILE A 486 30.62 -17.77 -21.22
N ASP A 487 31.79 -18.06 -21.79
CA ASP A 487 32.55 -19.27 -21.47
C ASP A 487 33.00 -19.26 -20.00
N VAL A 488 32.27 -19.99 -19.14
CA VAL A 488 32.53 -20.03 -17.68
C VAL A 488 33.90 -20.61 -17.34
N SER A 489 34.49 -21.42 -18.22
CA SER A 489 35.82 -22.00 -18.01
C SER A 489 36.93 -20.94 -18.17
N ARG A 490 36.60 -19.78 -18.74
CA ARG A 490 37.53 -18.67 -19.05
C ARG A 490 37.08 -17.32 -18.52
N ALA A 491 35.86 -17.19 -18.01
CA ALA A 491 35.26 -15.92 -17.57
C ALA A 491 36.17 -15.15 -16.60
N TYR A 492 36.62 -15.80 -15.52
CA TYR A 492 37.51 -15.19 -14.53
C TYR A 492 38.68 -16.09 -14.22
N LYS A 493 39.90 -15.60 -14.44
CA LYS A 493 41.12 -16.36 -14.10
C LYS A 493 41.26 -16.47 -12.58
N GLY A 494 41.69 -17.62 -12.07
CA GLY A 494 41.86 -17.81 -10.61
C GLY A 494 43.07 -17.07 -10.03
N TYR A 495 42.85 -16.34 -8.94
CA TYR A 495 43.89 -15.69 -8.15
C TYR A 495 43.78 -16.07 -6.68
N ARG A 496 44.95 -16.19 -6.02
CA ARG A 496 45.04 -16.32 -4.57
C ARG A 496 44.69 -15.00 -3.92
N ALA A 497 44.23 -15.04 -2.67
CA ALA A 497 44.01 -13.83 -1.90
C ALA A 497 44.63 -13.89 -0.50
N VAL A 498 45.05 -12.72 -0.05
CA VAL A 498 45.43 -12.46 1.35
C VAL A 498 44.29 -11.76 2.06
N VAL A 499 44.18 -12.00 3.36
CA VAL A 499 43.11 -11.45 4.21
C VAL A 499 43.69 -10.71 5.39
N ASP A 500 43.14 -9.53 5.63
CA ASP A 500 43.46 -8.67 6.77
C ASP A 500 42.17 -8.40 7.56
N ALA A 501 42.28 -8.34 8.89
CA ALA A 501 41.21 -7.78 9.73
C ALA A 501 41.14 -6.26 9.49
N THR A 502 39.94 -5.71 9.36
CA THR A 502 39.72 -4.26 9.21
C THR A 502 38.39 -3.82 9.80
N VAL A 503 38.14 -2.52 9.87
CA VAL A 503 36.89 -1.97 10.37
C VAL A 503 36.09 -1.37 9.22
N SER A 504 34.81 -1.70 9.13
CA SER A 504 33.91 -1.01 8.19
C SER A 504 33.05 -0.02 8.95
N LEU A 505 33.12 1.24 8.51
CA LEU A 505 32.42 2.36 9.13
C LEU A 505 30.98 2.49 8.60
N PRO A 506 30.03 2.94 9.44
CA PRO A 506 28.65 3.13 9.03
C PRO A 506 28.52 4.17 7.90
N ILE A 507 27.56 3.95 7.00
CA ILE A 507 27.23 4.92 5.95
C ILE A 507 26.39 6.03 6.58
N LEU A 508 26.87 7.27 6.51
CA LEU A 508 26.19 8.44 7.06
C LEU A 508 25.26 9.13 6.05
N TYR A 509 25.45 8.86 4.75
CA TYR A 509 24.60 9.37 3.67
C TYR A 509 23.13 8.97 3.86
N ASN A 510 22.22 9.94 3.80
CA ASN A 510 20.79 9.79 4.13
C ASN A 510 20.53 9.16 5.51
N GLY A 511 21.45 9.36 6.46
CA GLY A 511 21.41 8.73 7.79
C GLY A 511 20.44 9.37 8.80
N HIS A 512 19.81 10.51 8.50
CA HIS A 512 18.98 11.25 9.46
C HIS A 512 17.82 10.42 10.05
N ASP A 513 17.23 9.54 9.24
CA ASP A 513 16.16 8.63 9.69
C ASP A 513 16.71 7.36 10.36
N ARG A 514 18.01 7.06 10.18
CA ARG A 514 18.68 5.86 10.71
C ARG A 514 19.32 6.10 12.07
N TYR A 515 19.99 7.24 12.25
CA TYR A 515 20.72 7.58 13.46
C TYR A 515 19.97 8.65 14.26
N THR A 516 19.18 8.20 15.24
CA THR A 516 18.32 9.06 16.07
C THR A 516 18.62 8.85 17.55
N GLY A 517 18.08 9.72 18.42
CA GLY A 517 18.26 9.62 19.87
C GLY A 517 19.73 9.71 20.26
N GLU A 518 20.25 8.69 20.96
CA GLU A 518 21.65 8.65 21.38
C GLU A 518 22.66 8.49 20.24
N ASP A 519 22.21 8.06 19.06
CA ASP A 519 23.06 7.90 17.87
C ASP A 519 23.05 9.15 16.97
N ALA A 520 22.22 10.15 17.28
CA ALA A 520 22.07 11.36 16.45
C ALA A 520 23.39 12.15 16.29
N GLY A 521 24.34 12.00 17.23
CA GLY A 521 25.66 12.62 17.15
C GLY A 521 26.50 12.16 15.95
N LEU A 522 26.20 11.02 15.33
CA LEU A 522 26.85 10.62 14.07
C LEU A 522 26.52 11.58 12.92
N MET A 523 25.36 12.25 12.97
CA MET A 523 24.98 13.22 11.95
C MET A 523 25.73 14.55 12.10
N GLU A 524 26.46 14.77 13.20
CA GLU A 524 27.37 15.92 13.32
C GLU A 524 28.55 15.78 12.36
N ILE A 525 29.09 14.57 12.20
CA ILE A 525 30.16 14.26 11.23
C ILE A 525 29.67 14.56 9.80
N TYR A 526 28.45 14.16 9.47
CA TYR A 526 27.87 14.37 8.14
C TYR A 526 27.47 15.84 7.88
N GLY A 527 27.10 16.57 8.93
CA GLY A 527 26.65 17.96 8.83
C GLY A 527 27.78 19.00 8.72
N ASP A 528 29.02 18.59 8.96
CA ASP A 528 30.22 19.42 8.83
C ASP A 528 31.09 18.90 7.67
N ASP A 529 31.27 19.73 6.64
CA ASP A 529 31.99 19.34 5.42
C ASP A 529 33.41 18.82 5.71
N ALA A 530 34.14 19.46 6.64
CA ALA A 530 35.52 19.06 6.95
C ALA A 530 35.58 17.74 7.71
N LEU A 531 34.66 17.53 8.66
CA LEU A 531 34.53 16.24 9.36
C LEU A 531 34.07 15.13 8.42
N SER A 532 33.15 15.42 7.50
CA SER A 532 32.68 14.47 6.49
C SER A 532 33.80 14.04 5.56
N ASP A 533 34.61 14.98 5.06
CA ASP A 533 35.78 14.67 4.22
C ASP A 533 36.80 13.82 4.98
N THR A 534 37.12 14.19 6.23
CA THR A 534 38.04 13.44 7.10
C THR A 534 37.51 12.03 7.39
N TYR A 535 36.20 11.89 7.59
CA TYR A 535 35.55 10.60 7.81
C TYR A 535 35.61 9.71 6.57
N ALA A 536 35.43 10.28 5.38
CA ALA A 536 35.59 9.57 4.12
C ALA A 536 37.03 9.07 3.92
N GLU A 537 38.03 9.91 4.20
CA GLU A 537 39.45 9.53 4.14
C GLU A 537 39.77 8.37 5.11
N LEU A 538 39.23 8.41 6.33
CA LEU A 538 39.35 7.31 7.28
C LEU A 538 38.66 6.03 6.78
N ALA A 539 37.44 6.16 6.24
CA ALA A 539 36.71 5.02 5.68
C ALA A 539 37.49 4.36 4.54
N ASP A 540 38.10 5.17 3.66
CA ASP A 540 38.95 4.69 2.58
C ASP A 540 40.24 4.02 3.09
N GLU A 541 40.89 4.58 4.11
CA GLU A 541 42.07 3.96 4.73
C GLU A 541 41.76 2.56 5.31
N LEU A 542 40.60 2.43 5.95
CA LEU A 542 40.18 1.16 6.55
C LEU A 542 39.69 0.17 5.48
N ALA A 543 38.97 0.65 4.45
CA ALA A 543 38.43 -0.19 3.39
C ALA A 543 39.49 -0.61 2.37
N PHE A 544 40.44 0.27 2.01
CA PHE A 544 41.40 0.08 0.92
C PHE A 544 42.85 0.06 1.41
N SER A 545 43.73 -0.54 0.61
CA SER A 545 45.17 -0.53 0.89
C SER A 545 45.82 0.66 0.18
N PRO A 546 46.84 1.33 0.76
CA PRO A 546 47.54 2.43 0.10
C PRO A 546 48.07 2.08 -1.30
N ASP A 547 48.44 0.81 -1.49
CA ASP A 547 49.03 0.29 -2.73
C ASP A 547 48.00 -0.18 -3.77
N ASN A 548 46.69 -0.22 -3.45
CA ASN A 548 45.65 -0.68 -4.39
C ASN A 548 44.26 -0.11 -4.05
N GLN A 549 43.85 0.96 -4.73
CA GLN A 549 42.52 1.58 -4.58
C GLN A 549 41.42 0.84 -5.35
N HIS A 550 41.76 -0.11 -6.22
CA HIS A 550 40.82 -0.96 -6.98
C HIS A 550 41.06 -2.44 -6.66
N GLY A 551 40.05 -3.31 -6.68
CA GLY A 551 40.28 -4.74 -6.42
C GLY A 551 40.40 -5.16 -4.95
N VAL A 552 39.52 -4.62 -4.11
CA VAL A 552 39.36 -5.07 -2.72
C VAL A 552 37.98 -5.68 -2.54
N HIS A 553 37.94 -6.87 -1.93
CA HIS A 553 36.69 -7.51 -1.53
C HIS A 553 36.51 -7.44 -0.02
N LEU A 554 35.28 -7.28 0.44
CA LEU A 554 34.98 -7.04 1.85
C LEU A 554 33.96 -8.04 2.37
N GLN A 555 34.06 -8.40 3.66
CA GLN A 555 33.02 -9.16 4.36
C GLN A 555 32.60 -8.44 5.63
N ASN A 556 31.34 -8.60 6.02
CA ASN A 556 30.73 -7.90 7.17
C ASN A 556 31.00 -6.39 7.12
N ALA A 557 30.84 -5.80 5.94
CA ALA A 557 31.09 -4.39 5.69
C ALA A 557 29.80 -3.67 5.29
N PHE A 558 29.72 -2.38 5.58
CA PHE A 558 28.75 -1.51 4.95
C PHE A 558 29.16 -1.32 3.49
N VAL A 559 28.19 -1.41 2.58
CA VAL A 559 28.42 -1.21 1.15
C VAL A 559 27.60 -0.02 0.70
N PHE A 560 28.30 0.97 0.13
CA PHE A 560 27.64 2.13 -0.45
C PHE A 560 27.02 1.77 -1.79
N THR A 561 25.80 2.25 -1.99
CA THR A 561 25.02 2.18 -3.22
C THR A 561 24.37 3.55 -3.44
N GLN A 562 23.98 3.88 -4.67
CA GLN A 562 23.45 5.22 -4.99
C GLN A 562 22.08 5.52 -4.33
N HIS A 563 21.33 4.48 -3.96
CA HIS A 563 19.96 4.59 -3.49
C HIS A 563 19.70 3.87 -2.15
N GLU A 564 19.88 2.54 -2.12
CA GLU A 564 19.52 1.69 -0.98
C GLU A 564 20.62 0.68 -0.68
N SER A 565 21.04 0.57 0.59
CA SER A 565 22.07 -0.40 0.98
C SER A 565 21.62 -1.84 0.67
N PRO A 566 22.54 -2.80 0.43
CA PRO A 566 22.17 -4.20 0.20
C PRO A 566 21.29 -4.78 1.31
N GLU A 567 21.47 -4.33 2.55
CA GLU A 567 20.62 -4.69 3.69
C GLU A 567 19.18 -4.16 3.55
N GLU A 568 19.00 -2.92 3.08
CA GLU A 568 17.67 -2.35 2.83
C GLU A 568 16.97 -3.01 1.64
N GLN A 569 17.72 -3.30 0.57
CA GLN A 569 17.21 -4.08 -0.56
C GLN A 569 16.76 -5.49 -0.11
N SER A 570 17.51 -6.10 0.82
CA SER A 570 17.14 -7.39 1.41
C SER A 570 15.84 -7.32 2.22
N VAL A 571 15.62 -6.23 2.96
CA VAL A 571 14.35 -6.01 3.67
C VAL A 571 13.18 -5.84 2.69
N ALA A 572 13.39 -5.18 1.56
CA ALA A 572 12.35 -5.06 0.54
C ALA A 572 11.92 -6.42 -0.02
N LEU A 573 12.87 -7.35 -0.22
CA LEU A 573 12.61 -8.68 -0.78
C LEU A 573 12.16 -9.72 0.24
N GLN A 574 12.83 -9.79 1.40
CA GLN A 574 12.66 -10.86 2.38
C GLN A 574 12.25 -10.39 3.78
N ARG A 575 11.96 -9.08 3.96
CA ARG A 575 11.52 -8.48 5.23
C ARG A 575 12.59 -8.55 6.33
N GLY A 576 12.19 -8.34 7.59
CA GLY A 576 13.11 -8.14 8.72
C GLY A 576 13.63 -6.70 8.83
N SER A 577 14.64 -6.48 9.66
CA SER A 577 15.24 -5.15 9.87
C SER A 577 16.61 -5.06 9.20
N PRO A 578 17.01 -3.90 8.61
CA PRO A 578 18.30 -3.77 7.93
C PRO A 578 19.50 -4.16 8.80
N GLY A 579 19.45 -3.90 10.11
CA GLY A 579 20.51 -4.27 11.04
C GLY A 579 20.63 -5.78 11.31
N GLU A 580 19.71 -6.60 10.78
CA GLU A 580 19.76 -8.06 10.85
C GLU A 580 20.28 -8.73 9.58
N TRP A 581 20.47 -7.95 8.52
CA TRP A 581 21.09 -8.40 7.28
C TRP A 581 22.58 -8.10 7.32
N VAL A 582 23.36 -9.03 6.79
CA VAL A 582 24.83 -8.98 6.80
C VAL A 582 25.33 -9.17 5.39
N VAL A 583 26.22 -8.29 4.94
CA VAL A 583 26.98 -8.48 3.71
C VAL A 583 28.00 -9.60 3.94
N LEU A 584 27.70 -10.78 3.42
CA LEU A 584 28.53 -11.97 3.52
C LEU A 584 29.82 -11.83 2.71
N LEU A 585 29.71 -11.23 1.51
CA LEU A 585 30.83 -10.89 0.64
C LEU A 585 30.42 -9.76 -0.32
N ARG A 586 31.26 -8.73 -0.43
CA ARG A 586 31.21 -7.70 -1.46
C ARG A 586 32.39 -7.90 -2.40
N LEU A 587 32.10 -8.15 -3.66
CA LEU A 587 33.07 -8.21 -4.75
C LEU A 587 33.09 -6.84 -5.44
N GLY A 588 34.17 -6.08 -5.26
CA GLY A 588 34.43 -4.93 -6.11
C GLY A 588 35.02 -5.34 -7.45
N SER A 589 34.88 -4.47 -8.44
CA SER A 589 35.64 -4.56 -9.68
C SER A 589 37.14 -4.59 -9.39
N ASP A 590 37.85 -5.53 -10.03
CA ASP A 590 39.23 -5.91 -9.73
C ASP A 590 39.96 -6.27 -11.02
N GLN A 591 41.18 -5.74 -11.21
CA GLN A 591 42.07 -6.11 -12.32
C GLN A 591 42.55 -7.57 -12.23
N HIS A 592 42.53 -8.16 -11.03
CA HIS A 592 42.85 -9.55 -10.78
C HIS A 592 41.75 -10.16 -9.90
N PRO A 593 40.70 -10.80 -10.44
CA PRO A 593 40.75 -11.68 -11.60
C PRO A 593 40.25 -11.07 -12.92
N GLY A 594 39.98 -9.78 -12.97
CA GLY A 594 39.27 -9.14 -14.08
C GLY A 594 37.76 -9.08 -13.84
N PHE A 595 37.33 -8.98 -12.58
CA PHE A 595 35.92 -8.71 -12.28
C PHE A 595 35.60 -7.30 -12.75
N GLU A 596 34.66 -7.20 -13.68
CA GLU A 596 34.13 -5.95 -14.20
C GLU A 596 32.62 -6.02 -14.07
N PHE A 597 32.08 -5.27 -13.12
CA PHE A 597 30.65 -5.15 -12.91
C PHE A 597 30.24 -3.78 -13.45
N TRP A 598 29.86 -3.72 -14.73
CA TRP A 598 29.37 -2.49 -15.37
C TRP A 598 30.45 -1.36 -15.33
N ASP A 599 30.11 -0.13 -14.97
CA ASP A 599 31.06 1.00 -14.89
C ASP A 599 31.83 1.04 -13.55
N ALA A 600 32.47 -0.09 -13.23
CA ALA A 600 33.26 -0.31 -12.00
C ALA A 600 32.44 -0.49 -10.70
N GLY A 601 31.26 -1.09 -10.84
CA GLY A 601 30.36 -1.47 -9.76
C GLY A 601 30.82 -2.65 -8.90
N THR A 602 29.85 -3.18 -8.14
CA THR A 602 30.05 -4.19 -7.11
C THR A 602 28.93 -5.23 -7.12
N LEU A 603 29.30 -6.50 -6.90
CA LEU A 603 28.37 -7.59 -6.62
C LEU A 603 28.42 -7.90 -5.12
N THR A 604 27.26 -7.91 -4.47
CA THR A 604 27.14 -8.19 -3.03
C THR A 604 26.30 -9.43 -2.79
N PHE A 605 26.70 -10.21 -1.78
CA PHE A 605 25.96 -11.35 -1.25
C PHE A 605 25.53 -11.01 0.18
N THR A 606 24.25 -11.08 0.47
CA THR A 606 23.67 -10.72 1.77
C THR A 606 22.91 -11.88 2.38
N ILE A 607 22.98 -11.99 3.71
CA ILE A 607 22.33 -13.07 4.47
C ILE A 607 21.71 -12.51 5.74
N HIS A 608 20.55 -13.04 6.13
CA HIS A 608 19.96 -12.72 7.42
C HIS A 608 20.72 -13.43 8.55
N ARG A 609 20.98 -12.75 9.67
CA ARG A 609 21.73 -13.33 10.82
C ARG A 609 21.17 -14.65 11.33
N LYS A 610 19.85 -14.84 11.24
CA LYS A 610 19.20 -16.10 11.67
C LYS A 610 19.62 -17.28 10.80
N ASP A 611 19.63 -17.12 9.47
CA ASP A 611 20.06 -18.19 8.57
C ASP A 611 21.55 -18.47 8.74
N LEU A 612 22.35 -17.40 8.89
CA LEU A 612 23.77 -17.53 9.16
C LEU A 612 24.04 -18.29 10.47
N ALA A 613 23.26 -18.03 11.54
CA ALA A 613 23.37 -18.76 12.80
C ALA A 613 22.97 -20.24 12.68
N LEU A 614 22.07 -20.57 11.74
CA LEU A 614 21.71 -21.95 11.40
C LEU A 614 22.73 -22.62 10.45
N GLY A 615 23.64 -21.84 9.86
CA GLY A 615 24.52 -22.31 8.79
C GLY A 615 23.79 -22.61 7.49
N ASP A 616 22.60 -22.03 7.30
CA ASP A 616 21.78 -22.16 6.10
C ASP A 616 22.08 -20.99 5.15
N PHE A 617 22.66 -21.30 3.99
CA PHE A 617 23.02 -20.31 2.98
C PHE A 617 22.06 -20.34 1.77
N SER A 618 20.95 -21.07 1.87
CA SER A 618 19.99 -21.24 0.77
C SER A 618 19.21 -19.96 0.44
N ARG A 619 19.16 -18.99 1.37
CA ARG A 619 18.39 -17.74 1.26
C ARG A 619 19.26 -16.49 1.10
N VAL A 620 20.51 -16.67 0.70
CA VAL A 620 21.40 -15.55 0.36
C VAL A 620 20.82 -14.76 -0.82
N LEU A 621 20.81 -13.44 -0.70
CA LEU A 621 20.40 -12.51 -1.75
C LEU A 621 21.61 -11.85 -2.40
N GLY A 622 21.47 -11.50 -3.68
CA GLY A 622 22.52 -10.93 -4.51
C GLY A 622 22.11 -9.60 -5.07
N PHE A 623 23.00 -8.61 -5.06
CA PHE A 623 22.74 -7.30 -5.65
C PHE A 623 23.96 -6.81 -6.42
N ILE A 624 23.72 -6.30 -7.62
CA ILE A 624 24.73 -5.67 -8.47
C ILE A 624 24.37 -4.20 -8.59
N GLU A 625 25.34 -3.33 -8.28
CA GLU A 625 25.19 -1.87 -8.30
C GLU A 625 26.44 -1.25 -8.92
N SER A 626 26.31 -0.17 -9.67
CA SER A 626 27.43 0.56 -10.26
C SER A 626 27.38 2.07 -10.05
#